data_AF-A0A8X6R3F4-F1
#
_entry.id   AF-A0A8X6R3F4-F1
#
_cell.length_a   1.000
_cell.length_b   1.000
_cell.length_c   1.000
_cell.angle_alpha   90.00
_cell.angle_beta   90.00
_cell.angle_gamma   90.00
#
_symmetry.space_group_name_H-M   'P 1'
#
loop_
_entity.id
_entity.type
_entity.pdbx_description
1 polymer ?
#
loop_
_entity_poly.entity_id
_entity_poly.type
_entity_poly.pdbx_seq_one_letter_code
_entity_poly.pdbx_strand_id
1 'polypeptide(L)'
;MGQTHQLNKLEIPRWIHGHMNSKHSLHVFCDASQQAYATCILLRSVNPQGVACHLVAAKSRIAPLKNISISRLELLGCCISVRLAKTIFSDLEEHGNIPIHYCSDLMNCLYWIKNDEQWATFVMN
;
A
#
# COMPACT_ATOMS: atom_id res chain seq x y z
N MET A 1 21.49 -11.71 9.09
CA MET A 1 22.44 -10.78 8.46
C MET A 1 22.44 -11.04 6.95
N GLY A 2 22.17 -10.04 6.11
CA GLY A 2 22.41 -10.13 4.66
C GLY A 2 21.19 -9.94 3.74
N GLN A 3 20.59 -8.74 3.71
CA GLN A 3 19.75 -8.30 2.57
C GLN A 3 20.06 -6.86 2.10
N THR A 4 20.97 -6.15 2.79
CA THR A 4 21.23 -4.73 2.54
C THR A 4 22.11 -4.45 1.30
N HIS A 5 22.78 -5.46 0.74
CA HIS A 5 23.66 -5.27 -0.42
C HIS A 5 22.91 -5.00 -1.75
N GLN A 6 21.60 -5.27 -1.82
CA GLN A 6 20.81 -4.99 -3.02
C GLN A 6 20.22 -3.56 -3.06
N LEU A 7 20.17 -2.87 -1.92
CA LEU A 7 19.68 -1.48 -1.86
C LEU A 7 20.58 -0.50 -2.64
N ASN A 8 21.88 -0.78 -2.71
CA ASN A 8 22.84 0.06 -3.45
C ASN A 8 22.61 0.06 -4.97
N LYS A 9 21.78 -0.86 -5.49
CA LYS A 9 21.42 -0.93 -6.91
C LYS A 9 19.98 -0.46 -7.19
N LEU A 10 19.26 -0.01 -6.17
CA LEU A 10 17.88 0.43 -6.32
C LEU A 10 17.87 1.87 -6.84
N GLU A 11 17.69 2.02 -8.14
CA GLU A 11 17.39 3.32 -8.75
C GLU A 11 15.88 3.55 -8.75
N ILE A 12 15.42 4.56 -8.00
CA ILE A 12 14.02 4.97 -8.00
C ILE A 12 13.90 6.18 -8.93
N PRO A 13 13.30 6.03 -10.13
CA PRO A 13 13.09 7.15 -11.03
C PRO A 13 12.18 8.19 -10.36
N ARG A 14 12.72 9.40 -10.18
CA ARG A 14 12.05 10.50 -9.46
C ARG A 14 10.88 11.12 -10.24
N TRP A 15 10.85 10.92 -11.56
CA TRP A 15 9.83 11.53 -12.42
C TRP A 15 8.62 10.61 -12.56
N ILE A 16 7.49 11.08 -12.05
CA ILE A 16 6.22 10.33 -11.97
C ILE A 16 5.27 10.73 -13.12
N HIS A 17 5.60 11.78 -13.86
CA HIS A 17 4.79 12.24 -14.99
C HIS A 17 5.04 11.36 -16.21
N GLY A 18 4.21 10.33 -16.37
CA GLY A 18 4.11 9.58 -17.62
C GLY A 18 3.79 10.50 -18.80
N HIS A 19 3.99 10.00 -20.03
CA HIS A 19 3.60 10.72 -21.25
C HIS A 19 2.19 11.31 -21.14
N MET A 20 1.96 12.52 -21.68
CA MET A 20 0.71 13.30 -21.57
C MET A 20 -0.59 12.55 -21.95
N ASN A 21 -0.50 11.38 -22.58
CA ASN A 21 -1.63 10.52 -22.96
C ASN A 21 -1.75 9.22 -22.13
N SER A 22 -1.15 9.18 -20.94
CA SER A 22 -1.16 7.97 -20.10
C SER A 22 -2.41 7.91 -19.22
N LYS A 23 -3.04 6.74 -19.13
CA LYS A 23 -4.07 6.45 -18.13
C LYS A 23 -3.40 6.04 -16.83
N HIS A 24 -3.66 6.79 -15.76
CA HIS A 24 -3.07 6.58 -14.45
C HIS A 24 -4.01 5.80 -13.52
N SER A 25 -3.44 4.95 -12.67
CA SER A 25 -4.13 4.36 -11.52
C SER A 25 -3.16 4.13 -10.37
N LEU A 26 -3.63 4.29 -9.13
CA LEU A 26 -2.86 3.98 -7.93
C LEU A 26 -3.17 2.57 -7.45
N HIS A 27 -2.13 1.82 -7.12
CA HIS A 27 -2.22 0.45 -6.60
C HIS A 27 -1.54 0.41 -5.24
N VAL A 28 -2.33 0.13 -4.21
CA VAL A 28 -1.90 0.09 -2.82
C VAL A 28 -1.81 -1.36 -2.39
N PHE A 29 -0.61 -1.79 -2.00
CA PHE A 29 -0.37 -3.12 -1.48
C PHE A 29 -0.05 -3.03 0.00
N CYS A 30 -0.44 -4.04 0.77
CA CYS A 30 0.08 -4.26 2.11
C CYS A 30 0.35 -5.74 2.37
N ASP A 31 1.32 -5.95 3.25
CA ASP A 31 1.75 -7.26 3.69
C ASP A 31 2.13 -7.16 5.18
N ALA A 32 1.95 -8.26 5.90
CA ALA A 32 2.30 -8.36 7.30
C ALA A 32 2.95 -9.69 7.65
N SER A 33 3.99 -9.59 8.47
CA SER A 33 4.68 -10.69 9.11
C SER A 33 4.64 -10.54 10.62
N GLN A 34 5.05 -11.58 11.34
CA GLN A 34 5.21 -11.54 12.79
C GLN A 34 6.19 -10.46 13.27
N GLN A 35 7.06 -9.94 12.39
CA GLN A 35 8.08 -8.96 12.75
C GLN A 35 7.68 -7.52 12.40
N ALA A 36 6.92 -7.34 11.33
CA ALA A 36 6.56 -6.03 10.81
C ALA A 36 5.37 -6.11 9.86
N TYR A 37 4.67 -5.00 9.69
CA TYR A 37 3.65 -4.81 8.66
C TYR A 37 3.99 -3.57 7.85
N ALA A 38 3.70 -3.62 6.55
CA ALA A 38 4.09 -2.59 5.62
C ALA A 38 3.04 -2.37 4.52
N THR A 39 3.15 -1.22 3.87
CA THR A 39 2.36 -0.86 2.69
C THR A 39 3.25 -0.14 1.68
N CYS A 40 2.94 -0.31 0.40
CA CYS A 40 3.50 0.48 -0.69
C CYS A 40 2.40 0.93 -1.66
N ILE A 41 2.62 2.06 -2.31
CA ILE A 41 1.71 2.67 -3.26
C ILE A 41 2.45 2.86 -4.57
N LEU A 42 1.94 2.23 -5.62
CA LEU A 42 2.48 2.30 -6.96
C LEU A 42 1.58 3.15 -7.85
N LEU A 43 2.15 4.09 -8.60
CA LEU A 43 1.49 4.71 -9.73
C LEU A 43 1.69 3.82 -10.96
N ARG A 44 0.60 3.29 -11.47
CA ARG A 44 0.55 2.58 -12.74
C ARG A 44 0.15 3.54 -13.85
N SER A 45 0.97 3.63 -14.88
CA SER A 45 0.73 4.45 -16.07
C SER A 45 0.63 3.54 -17.29
N VAL A 46 -0.46 3.64 -18.04
CA VAL A 46 -0.69 2.87 -19.27
C VAL A 46 -0.76 3.81 -20.46
N ASN A 47 0.05 3.54 -21.47
CA ASN A 47 0.04 4.25 -22.75
C ASN A 47 0.18 3.24 -23.91
N PRO A 48 0.13 3.68 -25.18
CA PRO A 48 0.33 2.78 -26.32
C PRO A 48 1.69 2.08 -26.37
N GLN A 49 2.71 2.62 -25.68
CA GLN A 49 4.05 2.02 -25.62
C GLN A 49 4.18 0.94 -24.54
N GLY A 50 3.26 0.87 -23.58
CA GLY A 50 3.24 -0.17 -22.55
C GLY A 50 2.72 0.30 -21.19
N VAL A 51 3.14 -0.44 -20.16
CA VAL A 51 2.79 -0.18 -18.76
C VAL A 51 4.06 0.13 -17.97
N ALA A 52 4.05 1.24 -17.24
CA ALA A 52 5.08 1.61 -16.29
C ALA A 52 4.50 1.69 -14.88
N CYS A 53 5.24 1.21 -13.89
CA CYS A 53 4.88 1.27 -12.48
C CYS A 53 5.97 2.02 -11.70
N HIS A 54 5.58 3.01 -10.92
CA HIS A 54 6.50 3.82 -10.11
C HIS A 54 6.10 3.77 -8.64
N LEU A 55 7.06 3.54 -7.75
CA LEU A 55 6.81 3.63 -6.31
C LEU A 55 6.61 5.09 -5.91
N VAL A 56 5.41 5.43 -5.45
CA VAL A 56 5.05 6.77 -4.98
C VAL A 56 5.42 6.93 -3.51
N ALA A 57 5.04 5.95 -2.69
CA ALA A 57 5.35 5.95 -1.27
C ALA A 57 5.36 4.53 -0.71
N ALA A 58 6.06 4.35 0.39
CA ALA A 58 6.00 3.15 1.20
C ALA A 58 6.07 3.50 2.69
N LYS A 59 5.47 2.67 3.53
CA LYS A 59 5.51 2.83 4.99
C LYS A 59 5.55 1.45 5.64
N SER A 60 6.45 1.27 6.60
CA SER A 60 6.54 0.08 7.41
C SER A 60 6.44 0.41 8.90
N ARG A 61 6.04 -0.57 9.70
CA ARG A 61 6.01 -0.50 11.16
C ARG A 61 6.43 -1.84 11.74
N ILE A 62 7.22 -1.80 12.81
CA ILE A 62 7.58 -3.00 13.56
C ILE A 62 6.32 -3.53 14.26
N ALA A 63 6.15 -4.86 14.27
CA ALA A 63 5.06 -5.51 14.97
C ALA A 63 5.15 -5.20 16.49
N PRO A 64 4.01 -5.04 17.18
CA PRO A 64 4.01 -4.86 18.63
C PRO A 64 4.75 -6.02 19.33
N LEU A 65 5.44 -5.72 20.44
CA LEU A 65 6.11 -6.75 21.25
C LEU A 65 5.13 -7.79 21.81
N LYS A 66 3.86 -7.41 21.96
CA LYS A 66 2.80 -8.35 22.31
C LYS A 66 2.46 -9.20 21.10
N ASN A 67 2.54 -10.51 21.26
CA ASN A 67 2.13 -11.47 20.23
C ASN A 67 0.67 -11.20 19.81
N ILE A 68 0.51 -10.72 18.58
CA ILE A 68 -0.77 -10.56 17.89
C ILE A 68 -0.78 -11.47 16.67
N SER A 69 -1.97 -11.92 16.28
CA SER A 69 -2.11 -12.82 15.13
C SER A 69 -1.73 -12.12 13.82
N ILE A 70 -1.28 -12.89 12.83
CA ILE A 70 -0.97 -12.38 11.49
C ILE A 70 -2.19 -11.62 10.92
N SER A 71 -3.40 -12.15 11.09
CA SER A 71 -4.62 -11.49 10.60
C SER A 71 -4.85 -10.11 11.23
N ARG A 72 -4.45 -9.87 12.48
CA ARG A 72 -4.52 -8.55 13.11
C ARG A 72 -3.43 -7.62 12.58
N LEU A 73 -2.23 -8.14 12.32
CA LEU A 73 -1.13 -7.38 11.73
C LEU A 73 -1.48 -6.95 10.28
N GLU A 74 -2.12 -7.81 9.50
CA GLU A 74 -2.68 -7.47 8.19
C GLU A 74 -3.71 -6.35 8.26
N LEU A 75 -4.62 -6.41 9.23
CA LEU A 75 -5.61 -5.35 9.42
C LEU A 75 -4.94 -4.02 9.77
N LEU A 76 -3.86 -4.04 10.56
CA LEU A 76 -3.03 -2.86 10.80
C LEU A 76 -2.30 -2.40 9.52
N GLY A 77 -1.82 -3.34 8.70
CA GLY A 77 -1.31 -3.11 7.36
C GLY A 77 -2.32 -2.34 6.50
N CYS A 78 -3.53 -2.85 6.36
CA CYS A 78 -4.64 -2.19 5.66
C CYS A 78 -4.94 -0.79 6.23
N CYS A 79 -4.91 -0.65 7.56
CA CYS A 79 -5.13 0.65 8.20
C CYS A 79 -4.06 1.69 7.82
N ILE A 80 -2.78 1.31 7.83
CA ILE A 80 -1.71 2.21 7.40
C ILE A 80 -1.75 2.48 5.89
N SER A 81 -2.19 1.50 5.08
CA SER A 81 -2.43 1.67 3.64
C SER A 81 -3.42 2.78 3.36
N VAL A 82 -4.61 2.72 3.98
CA VAL A 82 -5.66 3.73 3.77
C VAL A 82 -5.20 5.11 4.27
N ARG A 83 -4.51 5.18 5.41
CA ARG A 83 -3.99 6.45 5.94
C ARG A 83 -2.93 7.07 5.01
N LEU A 84 -2.01 6.25 4.51
CA LEU A 84 -0.98 6.70 3.57
C LEU A 84 -1.61 7.14 2.24
N ALA A 85 -2.52 6.34 1.70
CA ALA A 85 -3.23 6.66 0.47
C ALA A 85 -4.04 7.96 0.59
N LYS A 86 -4.74 8.19 1.71
CA LYS A 86 -5.45 9.45 1.98
C LYS A 86 -4.52 10.67 1.98
N THR A 87 -3.32 10.52 2.56
CA THR A 87 -2.33 11.61 2.61
C THR A 87 -1.81 11.95 1.21
N ILE A 88 -1.62 10.95 0.36
CA ILE A 88 -1.15 11.15 -1.02
C ILE A 88 -2.28 11.63 -1.93
N PHE A 89 -3.50 11.16 -1.68
CA PHE A 89 -4.66 11.50 -2.49
C PHE A 89 -5.07 12.96 -2.32
N SER A 90 -4.98 13.52 -1.10
CA SER A 90 -5.19 14.97 -0.92
C SER A 90 -4.25 15.81 -1.77
N ASP A 91 -3.05 15.32 -2.04
CA ASP A 91 -2.05 16.01 -2.88
C ASP A 91 -2.29 15.77 -4.40
N LEU A 92 -2.94 14.66 -4.75
CA LEU A 92 -3.19 14.25 -6.15
C LEU A 92 -4.57 14.62 -6.69
N GLU A 93 -5.57 14.88 -5.84
CA GLU A 93 -6.91 15.31 -6.27
C GLU A 93 -6.88 16.56 -7.15
N GLU A 94 -5.91 17.45 -6.93
CA GLU A 94 -5.68 18.64 -7.76
C GLU A 94 -5.38 18.29 -9.23
N HIS A 95 -4.96 17.05 -9.52
CA HIS A 95 -4.53 16.57 -10.83
C HIS A 95 -5.55 15.63 -11.51
N GLY A 96 -6.76 15.47 -10.94
CA GLY A 96 -7.87 14.72 -11.52
C GLY A 96 -8.22 13.43 -10.77
N ASN A 97 -9.38 12.85 -11.09
CA ASN A 97 -9.92 11.68 -10.41
C ASN A 97 -9.18 10.39 -10.82
N ILE A 98 -8.03 10.11 -10.20
CA ILE A 98 -7.22 8.91 -10.43
C ILE A 98 -7.80 7.72 -9.65
N PRO A 99 -8.16 6.60 -10.30
CA PRO A 99 -8.70 5.43 -9.60
C PRO A 99 -7.65 4.78 -8.69
N ILE A 100 -8.10 4.30 -7.52
CA ILE A 100 -7.27 3.65 -6.50
C ILE A 100 -7.74 2.20 -6.30
N HIS A 101 -6.80 1.27 -6.29
CA HIS A 101 -7.01 -0.14 -6.02
C HIS A 101 -6.24 -0.56 -4.77
N TYR A 102 -6.89 -1.28 -3.85
CA TYR A 102 -6.26 -1.82 -2.64
C TYR A 102 -6.14 -3.34 -2.74
N CYS A 103 -4.96 -3.86 -2.42
CA CYS A 103 -4.61 -5.28 -2.45
C CYS A 103 -4.00 -5.71 -1.11
N SER A 104 -4.47 -6.83 -0.57
CA SER A 104 -3.91 -7.53 0.59
C SER A 104 -3.92 -9.02 0.29
N ASP A 105 -2.86 -9.72 0.68
CA ASP A 105 -2.65 -11.13 0.35
C ASP A 105 -3.42 -12.10 1.26
N LEU A 106 -4.10 -11.59 2.31
CA LEU A 106 -4.85 -12.40 3.26
C LEU A 106 -6.36 -12.27 3.05
N MET A 107 -6.96 -13.34 2.49
CA MET A 107 -8.42 -13.47 2.28
C MET A 107 -9.24 -13.14 3.53
N ASN A 108 -8.75 -13.46 4.73
CA ASN A 108 -9.44 -13.14 5.98
C ASN A 108 -9.60 -11.63 6.20
N CYS A 109 -8.58 -10.83 5.86
CA CYS A 109 -8.66 -9.38 6.01
C CYS A 109 -9.65 -8.79 4.99
N LEU A 110 -9.59 -9.25 3.74
CA LEU A 110 -10.57 -8.87 2.71
C LEU A 110 -12.00 -9.28 3.09
N TYR A 111 -12.16 -10.45 3.72
CA TYR A 111 -13.44 -10.93 4.21
C TYR A 111 -13.98 -10.03 5.32
N TRP A 112 -13.18 -9.70 6.34
CA TRP A 112 -13.60 -8.78 7.42
C TRP A 112 -13.95 -7.38 6.92
N ILE A 113 -13.25 -6.88 5.91
CA ILE A 113 -13.53 -5.56 5.32
C ILE A 113 -14.81 -5.57 4.49
N LYS A 114 -15.12 -6.68 3.81
CA LYS A 114 -16.27 -6.79 2.90
C LYS A 114 -17.59 -7.16 3.59
N ASN A 115 -17.54 -7.73 4.80
CA ASN A 115 -18.73 -8.19 5.51
C ASN A 115 -19.02 -7.28 6.71
N ASP A 116 -20.29 -6.90 6.86
CA ASP A 116 -20.78 -5.97 7.89
C ASP A 116 -21.14 -6.71 9.21
N GLU A 117 -20.27 -7.65 9.62
CA GLU A 117 -20.44 -8.38 10.87
C GLU A 117 -19.78 -7.62 12.04
N GLN A 118 -20.41 -7.64 13.22
CA GLN A 118 -19.81 -7.07 14.43
C GLN A 118 -18.67 -7.98 14.93
N TRP A 119 -17.44 -7.61 14.57
CA TRP A 119 -16.23 -8.25 15.09
C TRP A 119 -15.84 -7.67 16.45
N ALA A 120 -15.19 -8.49 17.29
CA ALA A 120 -14.65 -8.04 18.57
C ALA A 120 -13.68 -6.86 18.36
N THR A 121 -13.89 -5.77 19.12
CA THR A 121 -13.08 -4.55 19.02
C THR A 121 -11.61 -4.86 19.23
N PHE A 122 -10.78 -4.57 18.22
CA PHE A 122 -9.34 -4.80 18.27
C PHE A 122 -8.56 -3.57 18.76
N VAL A 123 -8.96 -2.37 18.33
CA VAL A 123 -8.37 -1.08 18.74
C VAL A 123 -9.52 -0.13 19.09
N MET A 124 -9.40 0.54 20.23
CA MET A 124 -10.31 1.60 20.69
C MET A 124 -9.48 2.87 20.88
N ASN A 125 -10.01 4.01 20.45
CA ASN A 125 -9.34 5.32 20.54
C ASN A 125 -9.79 6.05 21.81
#